data_AF-A0A1I2DBB8-F1
#
_entry.id   AF-A0A1I2DBB8-F1
#
_cell.length_a   1.000
_cell.length_b   1.000
_cell.length_c   1.000
_cell.angle_alpha   90.00
_cell.angle_beta   90.00
_cell.angle_gamma   90.00
#
_symmetry.space_group_name_H-M   'P 1'
#
loop_
_entity.id
_entity.type
_entity.pdbx_description
1 polymer ?
#
loop_
_entity_poly.entity_id
_entity_poly.type
_entity_poly.pdbx_seq_one_letter_code
_entity_poly.pdbx_strand_id
1 'polypeptide(L)'
;MVKRLMIPAVCLFLLTALWLPAQAQPHTQARQLTVEPDRTRLYEGEVLTLTVKGSMEIDINLGNLFDFDMSSLPKPDIEKVEPDFEILAQNQQYSIRTVNSQMVGEITWTYQLAPKTTGELTIPALTFKDAVSEPVTVEVVDGSPPDQAAPGRDSFIELSADKDEVYVQEQLILTVRLFFRGNLIRGELSEPTHPHVIIESLGRQQEFSRYRDGVRYRVVERRYAIFPQRPGTLKLPPVRFEGQARDASGSLRFLRDSEELFEVPVKDVPAQFSGDTWLPATGLSLEESGLPPSLEVATGENITREIRLTAAGLPGEALPPLPDTVPDGLRSYPEEPERQTETTPAGLTSSLKQSVALVPVEAGQMTLPAIRIYWWDTEADRERVAVIPEKTLTVTDPNTVAAEPPQPANGEPAPEPDTISPESSTDRTAPEAGPWQWLTLAFGILWAGTLMAWWWSRKGAKNAPAFTQHNDDEDVAFEHLITAVRSGSAQTPELLVAWANRHRPGEHFRSASDVVHHFQDETMATELGKLQARFFAPDHGNEDWDGRPLARTLEAIRKRKQTRANADLPPLYPEGLS
;
A
#
# COMPACT_ATOMS: atom_id res chain seq x y z
N MET A 1 69.31 -51.52 -42.70
CA MET A 1 69.15 -52.98 -42.47
C MET A 1 67.77 -53.16 -41.85
N VAL A 2 66.72 -53.71 -42.47
CA VAL A 2 66.54 -54.89 -43.35
C VAL A 2 66.47 -56.22 -42.60
N LYS A 3 65.27 -56.53 -42.09
CA LYS A 3 64.49 -57.79 -42.20
C LYS A 3 63.07 -57.44 -41.66
N ARG A 4 61.92 -57.71 -42.31
CA ARG A 4 61.35 -58.96 -42.89
C ARG A 4 61.07 -60.02 -41.80
N LEU A 5 59.94 -60.72 -41.68
CA LEU A 5 58.57 -60.72 -42.29
C LEU A 5 57.69 -61.66 -41.40
N MET A 6 56.36 -61.89 -41.48
CA MET A 6 55.26 -61.52 -42.40
C MET A 6 53.87 -61.55 -41.63
N ILE A 7 52.75 -61.55 -42.37
CA ILE A 7 51.31 -61.61 -42.04
C ILE A 7 50.68 -62.67 -43.01
N PRO A 8 49.45 -63.26 -42.93
CA PRO A 8 48.37 -63.25 -41.91
C PRO A 8 47.92 -64.66 -41.44
N ALA A 9 46.92 -64.71 -40.54
CA ALA A 9 45.74 -65.59 -40.70
C ALA A 9 44.53 -64.95 -39.99
N VAL A 10 43.37 -64.88 -40.67
CA VAL A 10 42.12 -64.27 -40.16
C VAL A 10 40.99 -65.30 -40.25
N CYS A 11 40.09 -65.27 -39.27
CA CYS A 11 38.85 -66.07 -39.21
C CYS A 11 39.00 -67.60 -39.28
N LEU A 12 39.19 -68.22 -38.10
CA LEU A 12 38.24 -69.27 -37.70
C LEU A 12 37.50 -68.80 -36.44
N PHE A 13 36.27 -68.35 -36.64
CA PHE A 13 35.34 -68.03 -35.56
C PHE A 13 34.69 -69.32 -35.02
N LEU A 14 34.12 -69.23 -33.82
CA LEU A 14 33.32 -70.26 -33.12
C LEU A 14 34.12 -71.42 -32.46
N LEU A 15 33.58 -71.88 -31.32
CA LEU A 15 33.96 -73.08 -30.56
C LEU A 15 35.39 -73.13 -29.99
N THR A 16 35.66 -72.31 -28.96
CA THR A 16 36.33 -72.77 -27.70
C THR A 16 36.19 -71.79 -26.54
N ALA A 17 35.01 -71.18 -26.36
CA ALA A 17 34.70 -70.39 -25.18
C ALA A 17 34.02 -71.27 -24.12
N LEU A 18 34.80 -71.88 -23.22
CA LEU A 18 34.32 -72.38 -21.92
C LEU A 18 35.50 -72.66 -20.96
N TRP A 19 35.25 -72.62 -19.65
CA TRP A 19 36.18 -72.97 -18.56
C TRP A 19 37.36 -72.02 -18.27
N LEU A 20 37.03 -70.80 -17.83
CA LEU A 20 37.67 -70.25 -16.62
C LEU A 20 36.68 -70.36 -15.45
N PRO A 21 37.11 -70.67 -14.22
CA PRO A 21 36.23 -70.70 -13.06
C PRO A 21 35.82 -69.27 -12.65
N ALA A 22 34.54 -69.08 -12.35
CA ALA A 22 34.03 -67.79 -11.90
C ALA A 22 34.54 -67.45 -10.49
N GLN A 23 35.41 -66.43 -10.40
CA GLN A 23 35.63 -65.69 -9.15
C GLN A 23 34.36 -64.89 -8.86
N ALA A 24 33.50 -65.38 -7.97
CA ALA A 24 32.31 -64.67 -7.54
C ALA A 24 32.72 -63.44 -6.71
N GLN A 25 32.78 -62.28 -7.35
CA GLN A 25 32.86 -61.02 -6.63
C GLN A 25 31.51 -60.81 -5.89
N PRO A 26 31.52 -60.55 -4.58
CA PRO A 26 30.30 -60.11 -3.91
C PRO A 26 29.94 -58.72 -4.45
N HIS A 27 28.87 -58.64 -5.24
CA HIS A 27 28.32 -57.38 -5.75
C HIS A 27 27.57 -56.65 -4.64
N THR A 28 28.27 -56.29 -3.57
CA THR A 28 27.77 -55.34 -2.57
C THR A 28 27.65 -53.98 -3.27
N GLN A 29 26.47 -53.65 -3.80
CA GLN A 29 26.21 -52.27 -4.22
C GLN A 29 26.34 -51.40 -2.98
N ALA A 30 27.32 -50.49 -2.99
CA ALA A 30 27.51 -49.58 -1.89
C ALA A 30 26.24 -48.74 -1.71
N ARG A 31 25.69 -48.74 -0.49
CA ARG A 31 24.52 -47.92 -0.13
C ARG A 31 24.99 -46.46 -0.10
N GLN A 32 24.98 -45.81 -1.26
CA GLN A 32 25.53 -44.46 -1.42
C GLN A 32 24.51 -43.41 -0.98
N LEU A 33 24.97 -42.45 -0.19
CA LEU A 33 24.26 -41.22 0.16
C LEU A 33 25.07 -40.05 -0.38
N THR A 34 24.57 -39.39 -1.42
CA THR A 34 25.26 -38.25 -2.06
C THR A 34 24.61 -36.95 -1.61
N VAL A 35 25.42 -35.95 -1.26
CA VAL A 35 24.99 -34.62 -0.81
C VAL A 35 25.58 -33.57 -1.75
N GLU A 36 24.72 -32.88 -2.48
CA GLU A 36 25.07 -31.96 -3.58
C GLU A 36 24.37 -30.60 -3.36
N PRO A 37 25.07 -29.56 -2.88
CA PRO A 37 24.55 -28.19 -2.90
C PRO A 37 24.55 -27.62 -4.33
N ASP A 38 23.65 -26.67 -4.63
CA ASP A 38 23.63 -25.97 -5.93
C ASP A 38 24.84 -25.04 -6.14
N ARG A 39 25.47 -24.59 -5.05
CA ARG A 39 26.69 -23.78 -5.03
C ARG A 39 27.51 -24.05 -3.75
N THR A 40 28.83 -23.89 -3.80
CA THR A 40 29.71 -23.93 -2.61
C THR A 40 30.11 -22.55 -2.10
N ARG A 41 29.55 -21.48 -2.68
CA ARG A 41 29.77 -20.08 -2.30
C ARG A 41 28.46 -19.31 -2.44
N LEU A 42 28.10 -18.54 -1.42
CA LEU A 42 26.92 -17.67 -1.38
C LEU A 42 27.24 -16.38 -0.63
N TYR A 43 26.31 -15.42 -0.67
CA TYR A 43 26.39 -14.17 0.09
C TYR A 43 25.39 -14.21 1.27
N GLU A 44 25.52 -13.28 2.22
CA GLU A 44 24.56 -13.18 3.32
C GLU A 44 23.12 -13.04 2.80
N GLY A 45 22.17 -13.66 3.49
CA GLY A 45 20.75 -13.66 3.11
C GLY A 45 20.39 -14.60 1.93
N GLU A 46 21.34 -15.07 1.12
CA GLU A 46 21.04 -16.06 0.06
C GLU A 46 20.60 -17.41 0.62
N VAL A 47 19.79 -18.13 -0.17
CA VAL A 47 19.29 -19.47 0.17
C VAL A 47 19.99 -20.53 -0.67
N LEU A 48 20.66 -21.46 0.00
CA LEU A 48 21.30 -22.63 -0.57
C LEU A 48 20.28 -23.74 -0.84
N THR A 49 20.32 -24.38 -2.00
CA THR A 49 19.51 -25.58 -2.29
C THR A 49 20.38 -26.84 -2.17
N LEU A 50 20.13 -27.63 -1.13
CA LEU A 50 20.86 -28.88 -0.86
C LEU A 50 20.08 -30.09 -1.38
N THR A 51 20.65 -30.79 -2.34
CA THR A 51 20.09 -32.05 -2.88
C THR A 51 20.75 -33.23 -2.18
N VAL A 52 19.97 -34.11 -1.56
CA VAL A 52 20.45 -35.33 -0.92
C VAL A 52 19.83 -36.54 -1.63
N LYS A 53 20.65 -37.46 -2.13
CA LYS A 53 20.20 -38.65 -2.86
C LYS A 53 20.59 -39.91 -2.10
N GLY A 54 19.62 -40.76 -1.77
CA GLY A 54 19.84 -42.01 -1.05
C GLY A 54 19.10 -43.19 -1.69
N SER A 55 19.78 -44.33 -1.79
CA SER A 55 19.23 -45.55 -2.37
C SER A 55 18.86 -46.58 -1.30
N MET A 56 17.67 -47.20 -1.41
CA MET A 56 17.32 -48.40 -0.65
C MET A 56 16.67 -49.47 -1.52
N GLU A 57 16.98 -50.73 -1.24
CA GLU A 57 16.11 -51.85 -1.64
C GLU A 57 14.75 -51.73 -0.92
N ILE A 58 13.67 -52.05 -1.62
CA ILE A 58 12.31 -52.09 -1.10
C ILE A 58 11.82 -53.54 -1.15
N ASP A 59 11.61 -54.14 0.03
CA ASP A 59 11.16 -55.53 0.17
C ASP A 59 9.63 -55.61 0.10
N ILE A 60 9.10 -55.69 -1.13
CA ILE A 60 7.68 -55.78 -1.42
C ILE A 60 7.23 -57.24 -1.49
N ASN A 61 6.44 -57.64 -0.50
CA ASN A 61 5.86 -58.97 -0.33
C ASN A 61 4.32 -58.90 -0.38
N LEU A 62 3.68 -60.06 -0.53
CA LEU A 62 2.20 -60.18 -0.53
C LEU A 62 1.53 -59.66 0.76
N GLY A 63 2.27 -59.54 1.87
CA GLY A 63 1.77 -59.03 3.15
C GLY A 63 1.87 -57.51 3.36
N ASN A 64 2.65 -56.78 2.56
CA ASN A 64 2.77 -55.31 2.64
C ASN A 64 2.45 -54.60 1.32
N LEU A 65 1.90 -55.32 0.34
CA LEU A 65 1.59 -54.86 -1.02
C LEU A 65 0.62 -53.66 -1.07
N PHE A 66 -0.24 -53.51 -0.04
CA PHE A 66 -1.30 -52.50 0.02
C PHE A 66 -1.11 -51.46 1.15
N ASP A 67 -0.18 -51.70 2.07
CA ASP A 67 0.07 -50.88 3.27
C ASP A 67 1.42 -50.12 3.21
N PHE A 68 2.02 -49.98 2.01
CA PHE A 68 3.31 -49.31 1.84
C PHE A 68 3.18 -47.78 1.88
N ASP A 69 3.05 -47.22 3.09
CA ASP A 69 3.04 -45.78 3.33
C ASP A 69 4.43 -45.17 3.08
N MET A 70 4.57 -44.48 1.94
CA MET A 70 5.81 -43.81 1.55
C MET A 70 6.19 -42.64 2.48
N SER A 71 5.25 -42.09 3.26
CA SER A 71 5.54 -41.02 4.23
C SER A 71 6.21 -41.54 5.51
N SER A 72 6.07 -42.85 5.80
CA SER A 72 6.69 -43.53 6.94
C SER A 72 8.17 -43.91 6.72
N LEU A 73 8.69 -43.68 5.51
CA LEU A 73 10.06 -44.05 5.16
C LEU A 73 11.09 -43.22 5.96
N PRO A 74 12.23 -43.81 6.36
CA PRO A 74 13.29 -43.05 7.03
C PRO A 74 13.84 -41.95 6.12
N LYS A 75 14.25 -40.85 6.74
CA LYS A 75 14.92 -39.69 6.13
C LYS A 75 16.39 -39.61 6.57
N PRO A 76 17.27 -38.86 5.89
CA PRO A 76 18.58 -38.51 6.44
C PRO A 76 18.43 -37.61 7.67
N ASP A 77 19.44 -37.63 8.55
CA ASP A 77 19.52 -36.80 9.76
C ASP A 77 19.93 -35.34 9.49
N ILE A 78 19.16 -34.68 8.62
CA ILE A 78 19.34 -33.28 8.19
C ILE A 78 19.40 -32.30 9.37
N GLU A 79 18.80 -32.63 10.52
CA GLU A 79 18.88 -31.85 11.76
C GLU A 79 20.33 -31.51 12.17
N LYS A 80 21.34 -32.29 11.73
CA LYS A 80 22.75 -31.97 11.91
C LYS A 80 23.18 -30.62 11.32
N VAL A 81 22.49 -30.07 10.31
CA VAL A 81 22.84 -28.77 9.69
C VAL A 81 22.33 -27.58 10.50
N GLU A 82 21.45 -27.79 11.48
CA GLU A 82 20.79 -26.72 12.24
C GLU A 82 21.72 -25.79 13.07
N PRO A 83 22.96 -26.14 13.47
CA PRO A 83 23.85 -25.18 14.12
C PRO A 83 24.20 -23.99 13.20
N ASP A 84 24.57 -24.29 11.95
CA ASP A 84 25.12 -23.33 10.98
C ASP A 84 24.05 -22.78 10.03
N PHE A 85 22.96 -23.54 9.80
CA PHE A 85 21.92 -23.23 8.83
C PHE A 85 20.50 -23.23 9.43
N GLU A 86 19.59 -22.49 8.81
CA GLU A 86 18.14 -22.53 9.03
C GLU A 86 17.47 -23.33 7.91
N ILE A 87 16.75 -24.40 8.24
CA ILE A 87 16.06 -25.25 7.28
C ILE A 87 14.71 -24.59 6.90
N LEU A 88 14.72 -23.76 5.86
CA LEU A 88 13.53 -23.08 5.35
C LEU A 88 12.54 -24.05 4.68
N ALA A 89 13.07 -25.07 4.00
CA ALA A 89 12.26 -26.02 3.24
C ALA A 89 12.82 -27.45 3.30
N GLN A 90 11.91 -28.41 3.21
CA GLN A 90 12.21 -29.79 2.83
C GLN A 90 11.16 -30.28 1.82
N ASN A 91 11.63 -30.95 0.77
CA ASN A 91 10.81 -31.68 -0.19
C ASN A 91 11.45 -33.05 -0.44
N GLN A 92 10.68 -34.04 -0.88
CA GLN A 92 11.19 -35.37 -1.22
C GLN A 92 10.49 -35.98 -2.43
N GLN A 93 11.29 -36.51 -3.35
CA GLN A 93 10.84 -37.13 -4.59
C GLN A 93 11.33 -38.59 -4.66
N TYR A 94 10.44 -39.49 -5.07
CA TYR A 94 10.69 -40.93 -5.15
C TYR A 94 10.82 -41.40 -6.60
N SER A 95 11.77 -42.29 -6.86
CA SER A 95 11.90 -43.01 -8.14
C SER A 95 12.19 -44.49 -7.86
N ILE A 96 11.22 -45.36 -8.16
CA ILE A 96 11.39 -46.81 -8.03
C ILE A 96 11.89 -47.36 -9.38
N ARG A 97 12.97 -48.15 -9.35
CA ARG A 97 13.52 -48.86 -10.52
C ARG A 97 13.70 -50.34 -10.19
N THR A 98 13.24 -51.21 -11.08
CA THR A 98 13.50 -52.65 -10.97
C THR A 98 14.84 -52.98 -11.63
N VAL A 99 15.77 -53.53 -10.88
CA VAL A 99 17.11 -53.93 -11.34
C VAL A 99 17.35 -55.36 -10.92
N ASN A 100 17.68 -56.25 -11.87
CA ASN A 100 17.93 -57.68 -11.62
C ASN A 100 16.85 -58.38 -10.76
N SER A 101 15.58 -58.04 -11.01
CA SER A 101 14.39 -58.50 -10.28
C SER A 101 14.26 -58.03 -8.82
N GLN A 102 15.14 -57.16 -8.32
CA GLN A 102 14.97 -56.43 -7.07
C GLN A 102 14.37 -55.04 -7.34
N MET A 103 13.55 -54.53 -6.42
CA MET A 103 13.05 -53.14 -6.49
C MET A 103 13.96 -52.23 -5.67
N VAL A 104 14.56 -51.24 -6.33
CA VAL A 104 15.40 -50.22 -5.70
C VAL A 104 14.69 -48.88 -5.78
N GLY A 105 14.44 -48.28 -4.62
CA GLY A 105 13.99 -46.89 -4.49
C GLY A 105 15.17 -45.94 -4.40
N GLU A 106 15.31 -45.06 -5.38
CA GLU A 106 16.10 -43.84 -5.27
C GLU A 106 15.21 -42.74 -4.69
N ILE A 107 15.61 -42.16 -3.57
CA ILE A 107 14.93 -41.04 -2.92
C ILE A 107 15.83 -39.81 -3.06
N THR A 108 15.26 -38.71 -3.57
CA THR A 108 15.92 -37.41 -3.61
C THR A 108 15.20 -36.46 -2.65
N TRP A 109 15.85 -36.09 -1.56
CA TRP A 109 15.43 -34.96 -0.73
C TRP A 109 16.02 -33.67 -1.30
N THR A 110 15.27 -32.59 -1.21
CA THR A 110 15.72 -31.24 -1.57
C THR A 110 15.39 -30.32 -0.41
N TYR A 111 16.44 -29.83 0.24
CA TYR A 111 16.33 -28.87 1.34
C TYR A 111 16.68 -27.47 0.84
N GLN A 112 16.08 -26.45 1.44
CA GLN A 112 16.53 -25.07 1.27
C GLN A 112 17.01 -24.52 2.60
N LEU A 113 18.26 -24.08 2.62
CA LEU A 113 19.04 -23.74 3.81
C LEU A 113 19.47 -22.28 3.72
N ALA A 114 19.15 -21.45 4.71
CA ALA A 114 19.75 -20.12 4.85
C ALA A 114 20.92 -20.19 5.84
N PRO A 115 22.06 -19.51 5.59
CA PRO A 115 23.15 -19.44 6.54
C PRO A 115 22.76 -18.61 7.78
N LYS A 116 23.26 -18.98 8.96
CA LYS A 116 23.03 -18.22 10.20
C LYS A 116 24.13 -17.21 10.52
N THR A 117 25.31 -17.37 9.92
CA THR A 117 26.48 -16.48 10.06
C THR A 117 27.30 -16.46 8.77
N THR A 118 28.14 -15.44 8.60
CA THR A 118 29.13 -15.34 7.52
C THR A 118 30.42 -16.12 7.87
N GLY A 119 31.19 -16.53 6.85
CA GLY A 119 32.39 -17.35 6.98
C GLY A 119 32.29 -18.72 6.29
N GLU A 120 33.27 -19.60 6.53
CA GLU A 120 33.21 -20.99 6.07
C GLU A 120 32.29 -21.82 6.97
N LEU A 121 31.08 -22.12 6.49
CA LEU A 121 30.15 -23.04 7.14
C LEU A 121 30.38 -24.47 6.64
N THR A 122 30.03 -25.48 7.42
CA THR A 122 30.16 -26.88 7.00
C THR A 122 28.85 -27.63 7.11
N ILE A 123 28.39 -28.21 6.00
CA ILE A 123 27.33 -29.22 6.00
C ILE A 123 27.98 -30.52 6.49
N PRO A 124 27.67 -31.00 7.71
CA PRO A 124 28.30 -32.21 8.26
C PRO A 124 27.85 -33.47 7.50
N ALA A 125 28.62 -34.55 7.69
CA ALA A 125 28.31 -35.87 7.14
C ALA A 125 26.92 -36.35 7.59
N LEU A 126 25.97 -36.41 6.65
CA LEU A 126 24.62 -36.89 6.89
C LEU A 126 24.61 -38.43 6.89
N THR A 127 23.60 -39.03 7.52
CA THR A 127 23.47 -40.48 7.68
C THR A 127 22.05 -40.93 7.33
N PHE A 128 21.94 -42.01 6.57
CA PHE A 128 20.68 -42.56 6.06
C PHE A 128 20.76 -44.09 6.05
N LYS A 129 20.07 -44.75 6.99
CA LYS A 129 20.32 -46.16 7.33
C LYS A 129 21.82 -46.37 7.59
N ASP A 130 22.48 -47.25 6.83
CA ASP A 130 23.91 -47.57 6.93
C ASP A 130 24.78 -46.70 6.00
N ALA A 131 24.17 -45.81 5.21
CA ALA A 131 24.85 -44.91 4.29
C ALA A 131 25.26 -43.61 5.01
N VAL A 132 26.46 -43.11 4.73
CA VAL A 132 26.99 -41.84 5.27
C VAL A 132 27.52 -41.01 4.11
N SER A 133 27.23 -39.71 4.10
CA SER A 133 27.77 -38.78 3.09
C SER A 133 29.15 -38.26 3.48
N GLU A 134 29.88 -37.73 2.51
CA GLU A 134 30.97 -36.81 2.79
C GLU A 134 30.40 -35.46 3.31
N PRO A 135 31.12 -34.72 4.18
CA PRO A 135 30.77 -33.36 4.56
C PRO A 135 31.11 -32.37 3.44
N VAL A 136 30.42 -31.23 3.37
CA VAL A 136 30.62 -30.22 2.33
C VAL A 136 30.79 -28.83 2.95
N THR A 137 31.96 -28.21 2.73
CA THR A 137 32.24 -26.82 3.12
C THR A 137 31.58 -25.84 2.15
N VAL A 138 31.06 -24.73 2.69
CA VAL A 138 30.33 -23.70 1.95
C VAL A 138 30.78 -22.31 2.44
N GLU A 139 31.29 -21.48 1.54
CA GLU A 139 31.75 -20.11 1.83
C GLU A 139 30.56 -19.13 1.82
N VAL A 140 30.24 -18.53 2.97
CA VAL A 140 29.26 -17.43 3.10
C VAL A 140 30.01 -16.11 3.17
N VAL A 141 29.85 -15.28 2.15
CA VAL A 141 30.50 -13.97 2.04
C VAL A 141 29.64 -12.88 2.69
N ASP A 142 30.30 -11.96 3.37
CA ASP A 142 29.69 -10.77 3.99
C ASP A 142 29.23 -9.74 2.94
N GLY A 143 28.07 -9.13 3.18
CA GLY A 143 27.42 -8.16 2.29
C GLY A 143 26.91 -8.71 0.95
N SER A 144 26.38 -7.82 0.10
CA SER A 144 25.90 -8.12 -1.25
C SER A 144 27.04 -8.48 -2.23
N PRO A 145 26.76 -9.24 -3.31
CA PRO A 145 27.73 -9.46 -4.38
C PRO A 145 28.23 -8.12 -4.96
N PRO A 146 29.52 -8.00 -5.33
CA PRO A 146 29.99 -6.84 -6.09
C PRO A 146 29.21 -6.74 -7.41
N ASP A 147 28.98 -5.51 -7.87
CA ASP A 147 27.97 -5.01 -8.86
C ASP A 147 27.82 -5.73 -10.22
N GLN A 148 28.53 -6.84 -10.44
CA GLN A 148 28.16 -7.86 -11.41
C GLN A 148 27.00 -8.70 -10.85
N ALA A 149 25.78 -8.43 -11.33
CA ALA A 149 24.62 -9.28 -11.06
C ALA A 149 24.92 -10.74 -11.49
N ALA A 150 25.18 -11.61 -10.51
CA ALA A 150 25.45 -13.02 -10.77
C ALA A 150 24.24 -13.64 -11.51
N PRO A 151 24.44 -14.30 -12.67
CA PRO A 151 23.35 -14.78 -13.51
C PRO A 151 22.63 -15.97 -12.87
N GLY A 152 21.74 -15.68 -11.91
CA GLY A 152 21.02 -16.70 -11.14
C GLY A 152 20.28 -16.24 -9.88
N ARG A 153 20.44 -15.00 -9.36
CA ARG A 153 19.69 -14.57 -8.15
C ARG A 153 18.16 -14.56 -8.45
N ASP A 154 17.37 -15.23 -7.60
CA ASP A 154 15.91 -15.30 -7.74
C ASP A 154 15.16 -14.11 -7.10
N SER A 155 15.81 -13.41 -6.17
CA SER A 155 15.39 -12.12 -5.60
C SER A 155 16.60 -11.28 -5.18
N PHE A 156 16.44 -9.95 -5.14
CA PHE A 156 17.33 -9.02 -4.45
C PHE A 156 16.65 -7.66 -4.19
N ILE A 157 17.18 -6.88 -3.26
CA ILE A 157 16.74 -5.52 -2.93
C ILE A 157 17.72 -4.50 -3.53
N GLU A 158 17.21 -3.38 -4.03
CA GLU A 158 18.00 -2.17 -4.28
C GLU A 158 17.47 -1.06 -3.36
N LEU A 159 18.37 -0.41 -2.61
CA LEU A 159 18.07 0.78 -1.82
C LEU A 159 18.69 2.01 -2.45
N SER A 160 17.95 3.12 -2.53
CA SER A 160 18.46 4.39 -3.05
C SER A 160 17.78 5.57 -2.35
N ALA A 161 18.56 6.50 -1.80
CA ALA A 161 18.09 7.82 -1.38
C ALA A 161 18.14 8.82 -2.56
N ASP A 162 17.45 9.96 -2.41
CA ASP A 162 17.53 11.11 -3.33
C ASP A 162 18.71 12.05 -3.03
N LYS A 163 19.24 12.00 -1.80
CA LYS A 163 20.38 12.80 -1.30
C LYS A 163 21.37 11.90 -0.56
N ASP A 164 22.63 12.31 -0.53
CA ASP A 164 23.72 11.66 0.22
C ASP A 164 23.93 12.24 1.62
N GLU A 165 23.58 13.52 1.84
CA GLU A 165 23.50 14.19 3.14
C GLU A 165 22.24 15.06 3.26
N VAL A 166 21.79 15.35 4.49
CA VAL A 166 20.62 16.20 4.78
C VAL A 166 20.83 17.04 6.05
N TYR A 167 20.01 18.07 6.25
CA TYR A 167 19.85 18.74 7.54
C TYR A 167 18.90 18.00 8.49
N VAL A 168 19.02 18.31 9.79
CA VAL A 168 18.02 17.94 10.79
C VAL A 168 16.63 18.46 10.36
N GLN A 169 15.60 17.63 10.49
CA GLN A 169 14.21 17.85 10.06
C GLN A 169 13.97 18.06 8.55
N GLU A 170 14.99 17.92 7.70
CA GLU A 170 14.82 17.90 6.24
C GLU A 170 14.22 16.57 5.74
N GLN A 171 13.48 16.61 4.62
CA GLN A 171 13.09 15.41 3.90
C GLN A 171 14.28 14.76 3.17
N LEU A 172 14.57 13.51 3.55
CA LEU A 172 15.24 12.49 2.73
C LEU A 172 14.17 11.57 2.11
N ILE A 173 14.33 11.15 0.85
CA ILE A 173 13.42 10.20 0.20
C ILE A 173 14.13 8.86 -0.06
N LEU A 174 13.90 7.90 0.84
CA LEU A 174 14.32 6.52 0.62
C LEU A 174 13.37 5.84 -0.38
N THR A 175 13.96 5.23 -1.41
CA THR A 175 13.27 4.32 -2.33
C THR A 175 13.80 2.90 -2.12
N VAL A 176 12.89 1.98 -1.82
CA VAL A 176 13.12 0.54 -1.65
C VAL A 176 12.58 -0.18 -2.87
N ARG A 177 13.41 -0.97 -3.57
CA ARG A 177 12.97 -1.81 -4.69
C ARG A 177 13.28 -3.27 -4.42
N LEU A 178 12.25 -4.11 -4.39
CA LEU A 178 12.42 -5.56 -4.40
C LEU A 178 12.32 -6.07 -5.85
N PHE A 179 13.42 -6.63 -6.37
CA PHE A 179 13.47 -7.36 -7.63
C PHE A 179 13.27 -8.85 -7.36
N PHE A 180 12.39 -9.52 -8.12
CA PHE A 180 12.18 -10.96 -7.99
C PHE A 180 11.75 -11.65 -9.29
N ARG A 181 11.96 -12.98 -9.33
CA ARG A 181 11.64 -13.87 -10.45
C ARG A 181 10.45 -14.78 -10.13
N GLY A 182 9.87 -15.37 -11.17
CA GLY A 182 8.71 -16.26 -11.06
C GLY A 182 7.41 -15.54 -10.69
N ASN A 183 6.47 -16.28 -10.10
CA ASN A 183 5.22 -15.74 -9.57
C ASN A 183 5.18 -15.88 -8.04
N LEU A 184 5.26 -14.76 -7.33
CA LEU A 184 5.18 -14.73 -5.87
C LEU A 184 3.85 -15.34 -5.38
N ILE A 185 3.94 -16.23 -4.39
CA ILE A 185 2.80 -16.86 -3.69
C ILE A 185 2.53 -16.12 -2.39
N ARG A 186 3.60 -15.80 -1.66
CA ARG A 186 3.61 -14.98 -0.44
C ARG A 186 4.97 -14.33 -0.29
N GLY A 187 5.03 -13.17 0.35
CA GLY A 187 6.29 -12.53 0.71
C GLY A 187 6.06 -11.28 1.54
N GLU A 188 7.00 -11.00 2.42
CA GLU A 188 6.99 -9.85 3.33
C GLU A 188 8.27 -9.06 3.14
N LEU A 189 8.12 -7.77 2.79
CA LEU A 189 9.19 -6.78 2.68
C LEU A 189 9.06 -5.85 3.88
N SER A 190 10.06 -5.85 4.75
CA SER A 190 10.06 -5.07 5.99
C SER A 190 10.03 -3.56 5.70
N GLU A 191 9.41 -2.78 6.58
CA GLU A 191 9.41 -1.32 6.47
C GLU A 191 10.58 -0.71 7.27
N PRO A 192 11.21 0.38 6.80
CA PRO A 192 12.29 1.04 7.51
C PRO A 192 11.79 1.66 8.83
N THR A 193 12.52 1.45 9.92
CA THR A 193 12.17 1.96 11.26
C THR A 193 13.41 2.48 12.00
N HIS A 194 13.30 3.60 12.72
CA HIS A 194 14.40 4.15 13.51
C HIS A 194 13.87 5.07 14.64
N PRO A 195 14.38 4.98 15.90
CA PRO A 195 13.74 5.59 17.07
C PRO A 195 13.85 7.13 17.16
N HIS A 196 14.64 7.78 16.32
CA HIS A 196 14.90 9.23 16.35
C HIS A 196 14.69 9.90 14.97
N VAL A 197 13.80 9.33 14.17
CA VAL A 197 13.47 9.74 12.80
C VAL A 197 11.95 9.55 12.63
N ILE A 198 11.29 10.47 11.93
CA ILE A 198 9.89 10.29 11.48
C ILE A 198 9.94 9.68 10.09
N ILE A 199 9.14 8.65 9.82
CA ILE A 199 9.13 7.90 8.55
C ILE A 199 7.68 7.79 8.05
N GLU A 200 7.41 8.31 6.86
CA GLU A 200 6.07 8.37 6.25
C GLU A 200 6.07 7.72 4.86
N SER A 201 4.99 7.01 4.49
CA SER A 201 4.88 6.37 3.17
C SER A 201 4.48 7.39 2.08
N LEU A 202 5.27 7.48 1.01
CA LEU A 202 5.02 8.34 -0.15
C LEU A 202 4.02 7.69 -1.11
N GLY A 203 2.78 7.54 -0.65
CA GLY A 203 1.68 6.93 -1.37
C GLY A 203 1.67 5.40 -1.29
N ARG A 204 1.31 4.74 -2.40
CA ARG A 204 1.16 3.28 -2.50
C ARG A 204 2.36 2.64 -3.18
N GLN A 205 2.63 1.36 -2.88
CA GLN A 205 3.65 0.59 -3.61
C GLN A 205 3.33 0.53 -5.11
N GLN A 206 4.36 0.58 -5.94
CA GLN A 206 4.25 0.45 -7.40
C GLN A 206 4.79 -0.90 -7.85
N GLU A 207 4.16 -1.50 -8.87
CA GLU A 207 4.56 -2.81 -9.39
C GLU A 207 4.81 -2.72 -10.91
N PHE A 208 6.01 -3.10 -11.34
CA PHE A 208 6.42 -3.05 -12.75
C PHE A 208 7.38 -4.19 -13.11
N SER A 209 7.89 -4.18 -14.35
CA SER A 209 8.97 -5.07 -14.79
C SER A 209 10.19 -4.26 -15.21
N ARG A 210 11.39 -4.77 -14.90
CA ARG A 210 12.66 -4.28 -15.45
C ARG A 210 13.48 -5.44 -16.01
N TYR A 211 14.39 -5.12 -16.91
CA TYR A 211 15.46 -6.01 -17.32
C TYR A 211 16.74 -5.58 -16.59
N ARG A 212 17.41 -6.54 -15.96
CA ARG A 212 18.79 -6.44 -15.45
C ARG A 212 19.56 -7.57 -16.14
N ASP A 213 20.61 -7.23 -16.88
CA ASP A 213 21.52 -8.18 -17.55
C ASP A 213 20.82 -9.25 -18.41
N GLY A 214 19.80 -8.80 -19.16
CA GLY A 214 18.96 -9.65 -20.01
C GLY A 214 17.87 -10.44 -19.28
N VAL A 215 17.93 -10.55 -17.95
CA VAL A 215 16.91 -11.22 -17.12
C VAL A 215 15.78 -10.24 -16.81
N ARG A 216 14.53 -10.66 -17.05
CA ARG A 216 13.34 -9.90 -16.66
C ARG A 216 12.95 -10.21 -15.22
N TYR A 217 12.94 -9.17 -14.38
CA TYR A 217 12.44 -9.20 -13.01
C TYR A 217 11.06 -8.52 -12.94
N ARG A 218 10.23 -8.97 -12.00
CA ARG A 218 9.17 -8.14 -11.42
C ARG A 218 9.80 -7.25 -10.35
N VAL A 219 9.30 -6.03 -10.20
CA VAL A 219 9.80 -5.05 -9.23
C VAL A 219 8.62 -4.52 -8.42
N VAL A 220 8.73 -4.59 -7.09
CA VAL A 220 7.90 -3.83 -6.15
C VAL A 220 8.72 -2.65 -5.65
N GLU A 221 8.26 -1.43 -5.90
CA GLU A 221 8.87 -0.19 -5.41
C GLU A 221 8.01 0.41 -4.28
N ARG A 222 8.64 0.71 -3.15
CA ARG A 222 8.07 1.52 -2.06
C ARG A 222 8.94 2.76 -1.85
N ARG A 223 8.33 3.88 -1.48
CA ARG A 223 9.03 5.15 -1.25
C ARG A 223 8.61 5.73 0.09
N TYR A 224 9.57 6.24 0.84
CA TYR A 224 9.38 6.74 2.20
C TYR A 224 10.02 8.12 2.35
N ALA A 225 9.31 9.04 2.98
CA ALA A 225 9.87 10.28 3.49
C ALA A 225 10.49 10.03 4.86
N ILE A 226 11.71 10.52 5.07
CA ILE A 226 12.52 10.25 6.25
C ILE A 226 13.00 11.60 6.79
N PHE A 227 12.65 11.91 8.04
CA PHE A 227 12.94 13.19 8.69
C PHE A 227 13.79 12.96 9.95
N PRO A 228 15.12 13.16 9.90
CA PRO A 228 16.00 13.00 11.06
C PRO A 228 15.71 14.03 12.16
N GLN A 229 15.54 13.59 13.40
CA GLN A 229 15.18 14.52 14.51
C GLN A 229 16.39 15.00 15.33
N ARG A 230 17.62 14.64 14.94
CA ARG A 230 18.89 15.10 15.56
C ARG A 230 20.03 15.11 14.52
N PRO A 231 21.02 16.02 14.63
CA PRO A 231 22.25 15.96 13.86
C PRO A 231 23.12 14.76 14.27
N GLY A 232 24.07 14.39 13.39
CA GLY A 232 24.98 13.25 13.56
C GLY A 232 25.05 12.39 12.31
N THR A 233 25.04 11.07 12.47
CA THR A 233 24.96 10.11 11.36
C THR A 233 23.66 9.33 11.47
N LEU A 234 22.84 9.34 10.40
CA LEU A 234 21.69 8.45 10.27
C LEU A 234 22.15 7.10 9.74
N LYS A 235 21.88 6.05 10.52
CA LYS A 235 22.00 4.66 10.10
C LYS A 235 20.64 3.97 10.22
N LEU A 236 20.11 3.48 9.11
CA LEU A 236 18.85 2.74 9.08
C LEU A 236 19.14 1.24 9.23
N PRO A 237 18.33 0.47 9.99
CA PRO A 237 18.43 -0.98 10.00
C PRO A 237 18.25 -1.56 8.58
N PRO A 238 18.94 -2.67 8.24
CA PRO A 238 18.80 -3.32 6.94
C PRO A 238 17.35 -3.67 6.60
N VAL A 239 16.94 -3.37 5.37
CA VAL A 239 15.63 -3.75 4.83
C VAL A 239 15.70 -5.19 4.36
N ARG A 240 14.76 -6.02 4.80
CA ARG A 240 14.72 -7.46 4.59
C ARG A 240 13.51 -7.88 3.77
N PHE A 241 13.71 -8.90 2.94
CA PHE A 241 12.64 -9.58 2.23
C PHE A 241 12.70 -11.08 2.50
N GLU A 242 11.54 -11.67 2.82
CA GLU A 242 11.37 -13.12 2.94
C GLU A 242 10.08 -13.55 2.23
N GLY A 243 10.15 -14.59 1.40
CA GLY A 243 9.00 -15.00 0.59
C GLY A 243 9.17 -16.31 -0.15
N GLN A 244 8.18 -16.61 -0.99
CA GLN A 244 8.10 -17.80 -1.81
C GLN A 244 7.48 -17.46 -3.17
N ALA A 245 8.12 -17.88 -4.24
CA ALA A 245 7.61 -17.80 -5.61
C ALA A 245 7.55 -19.18 -6.27
N ARG A 246 6.74 -19.28 -7.33
CA ARG A 246 6.75 -20.44 -8.24
C ARG A 246 7.49 -20.07 -9.52
N ASP A 247 8.46 -20.88 -9.92
CA ASP A 247 9.19 -20.68 -11.18
C ASP A 247 8.39 -21.16 -12.40
N ALA A 248 8.94 -20.96 -13.61
CA ALA A 248 8.28 -21.33 -14.86
C ALA A 248 8.12 -22.85 -15.08
N SER A 249 8.83 -23.70 -14.31
CA SER A 249 8.61 -25.16 -14.30
C SER A 249 7.47 -25.59 -13.38
N GLY A 250 6.94 -24.66 -12.58
CA GLY A 250 5.99 -24.95 -11.51
C GLY A 250 6.64 -25.28 -10.17
N SER A 251 7.98 -25.24 -10.06
CA SER A 251 8.71 -25.55 -8.84
C SER A 251 8.66 -24.39 -7.83
N LEU A 252 8.67 -24.72 -6.54
CA LEU A 252 8.72 -23.72 -5.47
C LEU A 252 10.16 -23.18 -5.31
N ARG A 253 10.29 -21.89 -5.11
CA ARG A 253 11.52 -21.18 -4.73
C ARG A 253 11.24 -20.36 -3.49
N PHE A 254 12.04 -20.51 -2.45
CA PHE A 254 12.09 -19.54 -1.37
C PHE A 254 12.97 -18.37 -1.80
N LEU A 255 12.58 -17.18 -1.40
CA LEU A 255 13.23 -15.92 -1.73
C LEU A 255 13.62 -15.26 -0.40
N ARG A 256 14.89 -14.91 -0.23
CA ARG A 256 15.39 -14.13 0.90
C ARG A 256 16.45 -13.17 0.40
N ASP A 257 16.46 -11.97 0.95
CA ASP A 257 17.49 -10.96 0.72
C ASP A 257 17.47 -9.91 1.85
N SER A 258 18.57 -9.21 2.06
CA SER A 258 18.70 -8.14 3.05
C SER A 258 19.71 -7.12 2.51
N GLU A 259 19.36 -5.83 2.54
CA GLU A 259 20.23 -4.77 2.04
C GLU A 259 20.22 -3.57 2.99
N GLU A 260 21.34 -2.85 3.10
CA GLU A 260 21.49 -1.70 4.02
C GLU A 260 21.71 -0.39 3.24
N LEU A 261 21.08 0.70 3.69
CA LEU A 261 21.37 2.02 3.12
C LEU A 261 22.72 2.50 3.66
N PHE A 262 23.51 3.16 2.82
CA PHE A 262 24.71 3.87 3.26
C PHE A 262 24.40 4.86 4.40
N GLU A 263 25.39 5.11 5.25
CA GLU A 263 25.25 6.04 6.38
C GLU A 263 25.13 7.49 5.89
N VAL A 264 24.01 8.15 6.22
CA VAL A 264 23.66 9.50 5.75
C VAL A 264 24.07 10.54 6.80
N PRO A 265 24.97 11.50 6.50
CA PRO A 265 25.26 12.60 7.41
C PRO A 265 24.03 13.50 7.63
N VAL A 266 23.78 13.86 8.89
CA VAL A 266 22.73 14.79 9.30
C VAL A 266 23.36 16.05 9.89
N LYS A 267 23.32 17.14 9.13
CA LYS A 267 23.80 18.47 9.52
C LYS A 267 22.89 19.08 10.59
N ASP A 268 23.49 19.87 11.48
CA ASP A 268 22.74 20.71 12.42
C ASP A 268 22.27 22.02 11.75
N VAL A 269 21.37 22.76 12.40
CA VAL A 269 20.89 24.06 11.93
C VAL A 269 22.09 25.00 11.67
N PRO A 270 22.22 25.61 10.48
CA PRO A 270 23.31 26.54 10.18
C PRO A 270 23.33 27.72 11.15
N ALA A 271 24.48 28.00 11.75
CA ALA A 271 24.64 29.06 12.76
C ALA A 271 24.39 30.49 12.23
N GLN A 272 24.26 30.64 10.90
CA GLN A 272 23.88 31.87 10.21
C GLN A 272 22.37 32.00 9.92
N PHE A 273 21.55 31.00 10.25
CA PHE A 273 20.09 31.07 10.10
C PHE A 273 19.49 32.05 11.12
N SER A 274 18.60 32.93 10.67
CA SER A 274 18.06 34.06 11.43
C SER A 274 16.57 33.95 11.79
N GLY A 275 15.90 32.89 11.34
CA GLY A 275 14.48 32.65 11.63
C GLY A 275 14.22 31.98 12.98
N ASP A 276 13.11 32.35 13.62
CA ASP A 276 12.66 31.77 14.90
C ASP A 276 12.19 30.30 14.79
N THR A 277 11.92 29.81 13.57
CA THR A 277 11.48 28.44 13.29
C THR A 277 12.33 27.86 12.16
N TRP A 278 12.93 26.69 12.39
CA TRP A 278 13.73 25.99 11.39
C TRP A 278 12.81 25.36 10.33
N LEU A 279 13.04 25.71 9.06
CA LEU A 279 12.24 25.27 7.92
C LEU A 279 13.15 24.82 6.76
N PRO A 280 13.69 23.59 6.78
CA PRO A 280 14.48 23.02 5.70
C PRO A 280 13.54 22.52 4.58
N ALA A 281 13.38 23.32 3.53
CA ALA A 281 12.47 23.05 2.42
C ALA A 281 13.21 23.10 1.07
N THR A 282 12.66 22.45 0.05
CA THR A 282 13.09 22.66 -1.35
C THR A 282 12.36 23.86 -1.98
N GLY A 283 11.19 24.22 -1.44
CA GLY A 283 10.45 25.40 -1.86
C GLY A 283 9.47 25.88 -0.79
N LEU A 284 9.29 27.20 -0.70
CA LEU A 284 8.30 27.84 0.15
C LEU A 284 7.61 28.99 -0.61
N SER A 285 6.27 29.02 -0.64
CA SER A 285 5.48 30.18 -1.09
C SER A 285 4.67 30.77 0.06
N LEU A 286 4.50 32.10 0.05
CA LEU A 286 3.63 32.82 0.97
C LEU A 286 2.77 33.79 0.16
N GLU A 287 1.47 33.58 0.20
CA GLU A 287 0.48 34.19 -0.69
C GLU A 287 -0.65 34.84 0.11
N GLU A 288 -1.28 35.88 -0.47
CA GLU A 288 -2.33 36.67 0.17
C GLU A 288 -3.47 36.95 -0.81
N SER A 289 -4.71 36.87 -0.36
CA SER A 289 -5.91 37.21 -1.12
C SER A 289 -7.03 37.77 -0.24
N GLY A 290 -8.16 38.15 -0.84
CA GLY A 290 -9.37 38.63 -0.15
C GLY A 290 -9.39 40.11 0.22
N LEU A 291 -8.25 40.81 0.24
CA LEU A 291 -8.21 42.28 0.29
C LEU A 291 -8.78 42.90 -1.01
N PRO A 292 -9.49 44.05 -0.94
CA PRO A 292 -10.03 44.71 -2.13
C PRO A 292 -8.91 45.25 -3.03
N PRO A 293 -9.02 45.14 -4.38
CA PRO A 293 -7.95 45.58 -5.30
C PRO A 293 -7.60 47.08 -5.25
N SER A 294 -8.51 47.93 -4.80
CA SER A 294 -8.28 49.37 -4.57
C SER A 294 -7.53 49.67 -3.27
N LEU A 295 -7.54 48.75 -2.30
CA LEU A 295 -7.21 48.98 -0.89
C LEU A 295 -8.04 50.10 -0.23
N GLU A 296 -9.18 50.48 -0.83
CA GLU A 296 -10.16 51.42 -0.27
C GLU A 296 -11.31 50.66 0.38
N VAL A 297 -11.70 51.06 1.60
CA VAL A 297 -12.75 50.41 2.41
C VAL A 297 -13.53 51.43 3.25
N ALA A 298 -14.69 51.05 3.77
CA ALA A 298 -15.49 51.86 4.69
C ALA A 298 -15.25 51.49 6.17
N THR A 299 -15.43 52.44 7.07
CA THR A 299 -15.47 52.19 8.53
C THR A 299 -16.62 51.23 8.85
N GLY A 300 -16.33 50.13 9.54
CA GLY A 300 -17.28 49.06 9.87
C GLY A 300 -17.47 48.00 8.78
N GLU A 301 -16.78 48.10 7.64
CA GLU A 301 -16.75 47.05 6.61
C GLU A 301 -15.98 45.81 7.12
N ASN A 302 -16.43 44.61 6.71
CA ASN A 302 -15.79 43.35 7.11
C ASN A 302 -15.05 42.72 5.92
N ILE A 303 -13.72 42.65 6.02
CA ILE A 303 -12.82 42.23 4.95
C ILE A 303 -12.19 40.89 5.34
N THR A 304 -12.43 39.81 4.60
CA THR A 304 -11.76 38.53 4.85
C THR A 304 -10.42 38.49 4.13
N ARG A 305 -9.31 38.56 4.88
CA ARG A 305 -7.95 38.33 4.38
C ARG A 305 -7.63 36.85 4.48
N GLU A 306 -7.31 36.19 3.36
CA GLU A 306 -6.78 34.83 3.36
C GLU A 306 -5.27 34.89 3.13
N ILE A 307 -4.49 34.30 4.05
CA ILE A 307 -3.05 34.09 3.90
C ILE A 307 -2.79 32.59 3.74
N ARG A 308 -1.92 32.22 2.81
CA ARG A 308 -1.54 30.83 2.55
C ARG A 308 -0.02 30.68 2.52
N LEU A 309 0.49 29.76 3.33
CA LEU A 309 1.88 29.31 3.35
C LEU A 309 1.95 27.90 2.79
N THR A 310 2.75 27.67 1.75
CA THR A 310 2.91 26.36 1.09
C THR A 310 4.38 25.94 1.14
N ALA A 311 4.66 24.69 1.49
CA ALA A 311 6.02 24.15 1.58
C ALA A 311 6.17 22.83 0.80
N ALA A 312 7.32 22.67 0.14
CA ALA A 312 7.77 21.41 -0.42
C ALA A 312 8.92 20.84 0.44
N GLY A 313 8.82 19.56 0.80
CA GLY A 313 9.79 18.88 1.67
C GLY A 313 9.50 18.95 3.17
N LEU A 314 8.33 19.47 3.59
CA LEU A 314 7.95 19.59 5.02
C LEU A 314 6.53 19.07 5.29
N PRO A 315 6.27 18.46 6.46
CA PRO A 315 4.92 18.15 6.94
C PRO A 315 4.19 19.42 7.40
N GLY A 316 2.86 19.45 7.29
CA GLY A 316 2.02 20.60 7.65
C GLY A 316 2.09 20.97 9.13
N GLU A 317 2.51 20.05 9.99
CA GLU A 317 2.78 20.23 11.42
C GLU A 317 4.03 21.10 11.69
N ALA A 318 4.99 21.14 10.76
CA ALA A 318 6.22 21.93 10.91
C ALA A 318 6.05 23.42 10.57
N LEU A 319 4.97 23.80 9.87
CA LEU A 319 4.78 25.18 9.43
C LEU A 319 4.47 26.12 10.62
N PRO A 320 5.15 27.27 10.77
CA PRO A 320 4.91 28.18 11.89
C PRO A 320 3.50 28.77 11.85
N PRO A 321 2.93 29.20 13.00
CA PRO A 321 1.73 30.04 12.98
C PRO A 321 2.02 31.35 12.25
N LEU A 322 1.03 31.87 11.53
CA LEU A 322 1.17 33.12 10.76
C LEU A 322 0.98 34.35 11.66
N PRO A 323 1.78 35.43 11.51
CA PRO A 323 1.62 36.64 12.32
C PRO A 323 0.30 37.38 12.07
N ASP A 324 -0.46 37.64 13.14
CA ASP A 324 -1.73 38.38 13.14
C ASP A 324 -1.57 39.80 13.74
N THR A 325 -0.46 40.48 13.41
CA THR A 325 -0.25 41.87 13.84
C THR A 325 -1.01 42.83 12.92
N VAL A 326 -1.92 43.61 13.51
CA VAL A 326 -2.70 44.66 12.83
C VAL A 326 -2.40 46.05 13.41
N PRO A 327 -2.54 47.13 12.62
CA PRO A 327 -2.38 48.50 13.09
C PRO A 327 -3.52 48.93 14.02
N ASP A 328 -3.30 50.00 14.79
CA ASP A 328 -4.34 50.66 15.57
C ASP A 328 -5.53 51.08 14.68
N GLY A 329 -6.74 51.01 15.23
CA GLY A 329 -7.99 51.25 14.51
C GLY A 329 -8.48 50.10 13.62
N LEU A 330 -7.70 49.02 13.45
CA LEU A 330 -8.13 47.80 12.77
C LEU A 330 -8.34 46.65 13.77
N ARG A 331 -9.51 46.01 13.75
CA ARG A 331 -9.75 44.79 14.56
C ARG A 331 -9.51 43.54 13.73
N SER A 332 -8.76 42.60 14.29
CA SER A 332 -8.55 41.26 13.73
C SER A 332 -9.40 40.22 14.45
N TYR A 333 -9.93 39.27 13.68
CA TYR A 333 -10.60 38.07 14.14
C TYR A 333 -10.11 36.88 13.30
N PRO A 334 -9.00 36.21 13.69
CA PRO A 334 -8.49 35.04 12.99
C PRO A 334 -9.39 33.81 13.24
N GLU A 335 -9.56 32.99 12.21
CA GLU A 335 -10.17 31.66 12.30
C GLU A 335 -9.13 30.61 12.78
N GLU A 336 -9.54 29.36 13.01
CA GLU A 336 -8.58 28.29 13.31
C GLU A 336 -7.80 27.90 12.03
N PRO A 337 -6.46 27.82 12.05
CA PRO A 337 -5.67 27.56 10.84
C PRO A 337 -5.89 26.17 10.25
N GLU A 338 -6.28 26.11 8.98
CA GLU A 338 -6.35 24.88 8.20
C GLU A 338 -4.93 24.40 7.83
N ARG A 339 -4.58 23.16 8.19
CA ARG A 339 -3.30 22.52 7.84
C ARG A 339 -3.54 21.26 7.03
N GLN A 340 -2.76 21.08 5.97
CA GLN A 340 -2.86 19.92 5.08
C GLN A 340 -1.47 19.42 4.68
N THR A 341 -1.31 18.10 4.62
CA THR A 341 -0.11 17.40 4.15
C THR A 341 -0.50 16.44 3.04
N GLU A 342 -0.01 16.65 1.82
CA GLU A 342 -0.19 15.77 0.68
C GLU A 342 1.08 14.93 0.45
N THR A 343 0.92 13.60 0.42
CA THR A 343 2.01 12.66 0.13
C THR A 343 1.99 12.26 -1.35
N THR A 344 2.95 12.80 -2.11
CA THR A 344 3.14 12.45 -3.52
C THR A 344 4.33 11.48 -3.67
N PRO A 345 4.45 10.73 -4.77
CA PRO A 345 5.67 9.96 -5.04
C PRO A 345 6.94 10.83 -5.12
N ALA A 346 6.81 12.15 -5.33
CA ALA A 346 7.94 13.07 -5.43
C ALA A 346 8.39 13.65 -4.07
N GLY A 347 7.60 13.48 -2.99
CA GLY A 347 7.88 14.05 -1.68
C GLY A 347 6.60 14.51 -0.97
N LEU A 348 6.78 15.21 0.16
CA LEU A 348 5.67 15.89 0.85
C LEU A 348 5.49 17.30 0.29
N THR A 349 4.23 17.66 0.04
CA THR A 349 3.80 19.05 -0.10
C THR A 349 2.85 19.36 1.04
N SER A 350 3.04 20.46 1.76
CA SER A 350 2.12 20.89 2.82
C SER A 350 1.66 22.32 2.62
N SER A 351 0.51 22.63 3.22
CA SER A 351 0.01 23.99 3.27
C SER A 351 -0.62 24.32 4.62
N LEU A 352 -0.52 25.59 4.96
CA LEU A 352 -1.17 26.26 6.08
C LEU A 352 -1.98 27.42 5.51
N LYS A 353 -3.29 27.39 5.70
CA LYS A 353 -4.21 28.48 5.35
C LYS A 353 -4.73 29.14 6.63
N GLN A 354 -4.71 30.46 6.65
CA GLN A 354 -5.24 31.30 7.72
C GLN A 354 -6.23 32.31 7.13
N SER A 355 -7.50 32.15 7.45
CA SER A 355 -8.51 33.21 7.25
C SER A 355 -8.47 34.20 8.41
N VAL A 356 -8.63 35.48 8.11
CA VAL A 356 -8.71 36.56 9.11
C VAL A 356 -9.79 37.55 8.71
N ALA A 357 -10.80 37.76 9.54
CA ALA A 357 -11.77 38.83 9.35
C ALA A 357 -11.24 40.13 9.95
N LEU A 358 -11.10 41.15 9.10
CA LEU A 358 -10.59 42.48 9.44
C LEU A 358 -11.73 43.50 9.40
N VAL A 359 -11.89 44.27 10.49
CA VAL A 359 -12.92 45.30 10.61
C VAL A 359 -12.30 46.64 11.01
N PRO A 360 -12.22 47.63 10.11
CA PRO A 360 -11.79 48.99 10.46
C PRO A 360 -12.82 49.66 11.36
N VAL A 361 -12.38 50.26 12.47
CA VAL A 361 -13.26 50.98 13.41
C VAL A 361 -13.05 52.49 13.45
N GLU A 362 -12.04 52.99 12.73
CA GLU A 362 -11.72 54.42 12.58
C GLU A 362 -11.38 54.71 11.10
N ALA A 363 -11.60 55.95 10.65
CA ALA A 363 -11.24 56.37 9.29
C ALA A 363 -9.80 56.94 9.24
N GLY A 364 -9.10 56.72 8.12
CA GLY A 364 -7.70 57.12 7.96
C GLY A 364 -6.90 56.14 7.10
N GLN A 365 -5.58 56.14 7.26
CA GLN A 365 -4.68 55.19 6.61
C GLN A 365 -4.20 54.13 7.61
N MET A 366 -4.39 52.86 7.28
CA MET A 366 -4.02 51.71 8.13
C MET A 366 -3.05 50.80 7.38
N THR A 367 -1.80 50.74 7.80
CA THR A 367 -0.78 49.88 7.17
C THR A 367 -0.78 48.49 7.79
N LEU A 368 -1.21 47.49 7.02
CA LEU A 368 -0.97 46.08 7.30
C LEU A 368 0.55 45.81 7.21
N PRO A 369 1.20 45.27 8.26
CA PRO A 369 2.63 45.05 8.27
C PRO A 369 3.05 43.93 7.31
N ALA A 370 4.26 44.05 6.76
CA ALA A 370 4.87 43.04 5.91
C ALA A 370 5.20 41.76 6.70
N ILE A 371 4.61 40.63 6.30
CA ILE A 371 4.86 39.31 6.88
C ILE A 371 6.11 38.71 6.21
N ARG A 372 7.04 38.17 7.01
CA ARG A 372 8.30 37.56 6.56
C ARG A 372 8.47 36.20 7.22
N ILE A 373 8.61 35.14 6.43
CA ILE A 373 8.92 33.78 6.90
C ILE A 373 10.30 33.41 6.36
N TYR A 374 11.26 33.24 7.28
CA TYR A 374 12.61 32.78 7.00
C TYR A 374 12.63 31.25 6.86
N TRP A 375 13.36 30.73 5.89
CA TRP A 375 13.50 29.29 5.64
C TRP A 375 14.87 28.96 5.05
N TRP A 376 15.29 27.69 5.15
CA TRP A 376 16.49 27.22 4.48
C TRP A 376 16.10 26.52 3.19
N ASP A 377 16.58 27.07 2.08
CA ASP A 377 16.53 26.41 0.80
C ASP A 377 17.63 25.34 0.75
N THR A 378 17.18 24.09 0.81
CA THR A 378 18.00 22.89 0.79
C THR A 378 18.59 22.57 -0.59
N GLU A 379 18.02 23.10 -1.69
CA GLU A 379 18.57 22.92 -3.04
C GLU A 379 19.70 23.92 -3.36
N ALA A 380 19.65 25.13 -2.79
CA ALA A 380 20.69 26.16 -2.97
C ALA A 380 21.54 26.44 -1.72
N ASP A 381 21.44 25.57 -0.72
CA ASP A 381 22.10 25.60 0.59
C ASP A 381 22.22 27.01 1.22
N ARG A 382 21.08 27.68 1.40
CA ARG A 382 21.05 29.06 1.92
C ARG A 382 19.71 29.47 2.52
N GLU A 383 19.77 30.46 3.41
CA GLU A 383 18.58 31.15 3.87
C GLU A 383 17.86 31.88 2.72
N ARG A 384 16.52 31.81 2.73
CA ARG A 384 15.61 32.62 1.94
C ARG A 384 14.49 33.17 2.83
N VAL A 385 13.77 34.16 2.31
CA VAL A 385 12.62 34.76 3.00
C VAL A 385 11.43 34.78 2.05
N ALA A 386 10.31 34.17 2.44
CA ALA A 386 9.03 34.37 1.78
C ALA A 386 8.35 35.61 2.40
N VAL A 387 7.84 36.51 1.56
CA VAL A 387 7.42 37.86 1.99
C VAL A 387 6.07 38.25 1.40
N ILE A 388 5.12 38.59 2.26
CA ILE A 388 3.97 39.45 1.89
C ILE A 388 4.40 40.89 2.18
N PRO A 389 4.41 41.80 1.19
CA PRO A 389 4.75 43.19 1.41
C PRO A 389 3.69 43.90 2.25
N GLU A 390 4.08 45.01 2.89
CA GLU A 390 3.15 45.88 3.62
C GLU A 390 2.15 46.54 2.66
N LYS A 391 0.93 46.77 3.15
CA LYS A 391 -0.18 47.34 2.36
C LYS A 391 -0.95 48.35 3.19
N THR A 392 -1.10 49.57 2.68
CA THR A 392 -1.91 50.60 3.33
C THR A 392 -3.35 50.55 2.82
N LEU A 393 -4.28 50.25 3.72
CA LEU A 393 -5.71 50.43 3.51
C LEU A 393 -6.08 51.90 3.72
N THR A 394 -6.93 52.44 2.84
CA THR A 394 -7.54 53.77 2.99
C THR A 394 -8.99 53.60 3.45
N VAL A 395 -9.25 53.93 4.71
CA VAL A 395 -10.55 53.75 5.36
C VAL A 395 -11.32 55.07 5.32
N THR A 396 -12.53 55.02 4.78
CA THR A 396 -13.44 56.16 4.64
C THR A 396 -14.58 56.08 5.67
N ASP A 397 -14.94 57.21 6.30
CA ASP A 397 -16.19 57.29 7.08
C ASP A 397 -17.34 57.72 6.15
N PRO A 398 -18.33 56.85 5.88
CA PRO A 398 -19.45 57.16 5.00
C PRO A 398 -20.39 58.26 5.54
N ASN A 399 -20.26 58.69 6.80
CA ASN A 399 -20.98 59.84 7.34
C ASN A 399 -20.30 61.18 7.01
N THR A 400 -19.12 61.18 6.38
CA THR A 400 -18.40 62.40 6.00
C THR A 400 -19.02 63.04 4.77
N VAL A 401 -20.20 63.67 4.93
CA VAL A 401 -20.79 64.51 3.89
C VAL A 401 -19.81 65.64 3.56
N ALA A 402 -19.36 65.68 2.31
CA ALA A 402 -18.41 66.69 1.85
C ALA A 402 -19.01 68.10 2.05
N ALA A 403 -18.31 68.94 2.81
CA ALA A 403 -18.80 70.28 3.17
C ALA A 403 -18.77 71.22 1.96
N GLU A 404 -19.94 71.43 1.34
CA GLU A 404 -20.11 72.41 0.26
C GLU A 404 -20.00 73.86 0.82
N PRO A 405 -19.41 74.83 0.08
CA PRO A 405 -19.11 76.16 0.65
C PRO A 405 -20.35 76.97 1.04
N PRO A 406 -20.30 77.75 2.14
CA PRO A 406 -21.46 78.49 2.63
C PRO A 406 -21.78 79.71 1.76
N GLN A 407 -23.00 79.77 1.22
CA GLN A 407 -23.54 80.96 0.55
C GLN A 407 -24.44 81.77 1.52
N PRO A 408 -24.42 83.12 1.52
CA PRO A 408 -25.07 83.91 2.58
C PRO A 408 -26.60 83.90 2.55
N ALA A 409 -27.21 83.85 3.75
CA ALA A 409 -28.65 83.96 3.94
C ALA A 409 -29.16 85.42 3.87
N ASN A 410 -30.38 85.63 3.36
CA ASN A 410 -31.11 86.89 3.47
C ASN A 410 -32.63 86.70 3.16
N GLY A 411 -33.53 87.34 3.92
CA GLY A 411 -34.95 87.51 3.55
C GLY A 411 -35.99 86.60 4.24
N GLU A 412 -36.90 87.24 4.99
CA GLU A 412 -38.03 86.72 5.78
C GLU A 412 -39.23 87.70 5.57
N PRO A 413 -40.55 87.45 5.85
CA PRO A 413 -41.35 86.22 6.13
C PRO A 413 -42.70 86.04 5.33
N ALA A 414 -43.35 84.87 5.49
CA ALA A 414 -44.83 84.61 5.64
C ALA A 414 -45.86 84.97 4.51
N PRO A 415 -47.15 84.51 4.55
CA PRO A 415 -47.83 83.46 5.37
C PRO A 415 -48.75 82.43 4.61
N GLU A 416 -49.12 81.32 5.31
CA GLU A 416 -50.44 80.60 5.35
C GLU A 416 -51.13 79.98 4.09
N PRO A 417 -52.12 79.04 4.25
CA PRO A 417 -52.38 78.05 5.32
C PRO A 417 -52.73 76.61 4.82
N ASP A 418 -53.00 75.68 5.75
CA ASP A 418 -53.75 74.39 5.64
C ASP A 418 -53.20 73.27 4.70
N THR A 419 -53.21 71.97 5.01
CA THR A 419 -53.59 71.12 6.20
C THR A 419 -52.57 69.93 6.28
N ILE A 420 -52.63 68.85 7.09
CA ILE A 420 -53.68 68.12 7.84
C ILE A 420 -53.13 67.56 9.19
N SER A 421 -54.04 67.33 10.14
CA SER A 421 -54.01 66.49 11.35
C SER A 421 -53.34 65.10 11.26
N PRO A 422 -53.09 64.37 12.38
CA PRO A 422 -52.69 64.80 13.74
C PRO A 422 -51.70 63.82 14.45
N GLU A 423 -51.67 63.87 15.79
CA GLU A 423 -51.38 62.77 16.74
C GLU A 423 -49.93 62.37 17.06
N SER A 424 -49.45 62.95 18.16
CA SER A 424 -48.53 62.32 19.09
C SER A 424 -49.10 61.00 19.67
N SER A 425 -48.23 60.04 20.01
CA SER A 425 -48.15 59.54 21.39
C SER A 425 -46.99 58.56 21.60
N THR A 426 -46.58 58.46 22.87
CA THR A 426 -45.61 57.49 23.37
C THR A 426 -46.32 56.17 23.68
N ASP A 427 -45.69 55.02 23.40
CA ASP A 427 -45.76 53.90 24.35
C ASP A 427 -44.48 53.04 24.34
N ARG A 428 -44.27 52.30 25.43
CA ARG A 428 -43.23 51.28 25.62
C ARG A 428 -43.88 49.94 25.97
N THR A 429 -44.42 49.26 24.98
CA THR A 429 -45.03 47.94 25.17
C THR A 429 -43.96 46.89 25.47
N ALA A 430 -44.17 46.09 26.52
CA ALA A 430 -43.37 44.89 26.77
C ALA A 430 -43.60 43.85 25.64
N PRO A 431 -42.63 42.97 25.34
CA PRO A 431 -42.77 42.00 24.25
C PRO A 431 -43.81 40.93 24.60
N GLU A 432 -44.92 40.89 23.85
CA GLU A 432 -45.82 39.74 23.87
C GLU A 432 -45.13 38.46 23.36
N ALA A 433 -45.48 37.33 23.96
CA ALA A 433 -44.96 36.01 23.60
C ALA A 433 -45.56 35.54 22.25
N GLY A 434 -44.99 36.04 21.15
CA GLY A 434 -45.44 35.70 19.79
C GLY A 434 -45.38 34.19 19.48
N PRO A 435 -46.21 33.70 18.55
CA PRO A 435 -46.46 32.26 18.33
C PRO A 435 -45.23 31.44 17.89
N TRP A 436 -44.12 32.09 17.53
CA TRP A 436 -42.86 31.43 17.20
C TRP A 436 -42.30 30.57 18.34
N GLN A 437 -42.57 30.92 19.61
CA GLN A 437 -42.14 30.14 20.77
C GLN A 437 -42.83 28.77 20.85
N TRP A 438 -44.10 28.68 20.42
CA TRP A 438 -44.80 27.40 20.30
C TRP A 438 -44.29 26.58 19.11
N LEU A 439 -43.85 27.26 18.03
CA LEU A 439 -43.24 26.61 16.88
C LEU A 439 -41.89 25.97 17.24
N THR A 440 -41.01 26.68 17.95
CA THR A 440 -39.72 26.15 18.41
C THR A 440 -39.90 25.02 19.43
N LEU A 441 -40.88 25.11 20.33
CA LEU A 441 -41.21 24.04 21.27
C LEU A 441 -41.75 22.79 20.56
N ALA A 442 -42.58 22.95 19.52
CA ALA A 442 -43.05 21.83 18.69
C ALA A 442 -41.91 21.14 17.93
N PHE A 443 -41.01 21.90 17.31
CA PHE A 443 -39.80 21.35 16.66
C PHE A 443 -38.87 20.66 17.66
N GLY A 444 -38.68 21.23 18.86
CA GLY A 444 -37.88 20.62 19.93
C GLY A 444 -38.42 19.27 20.39
N ILE A 445 -39.75 19.14 20.56
CA ILE A 445 -40.40 17.87 20.88
C ILE A 445 -40.24 16.86 19.73
N LEU A 446 -40.39 17.29 18.47
CA LEU A 446 -40.24 16.42 17.31
C LEU A 446 -38.80 15.88 17.18
N TRP A 447 -37.80 16.73 17.44
CA TRP A 447 -36.38 16.36 17.42
C TRP A 447 -35.96 15.47 18.60
N ALA A 448 -36.53 15.68 19.79
CA ALA A 448 -36.41 14.74 20.91
C ALA A 448 -37.04 13.38 20.57
N GLY A 449 -38.18 13.37 19.87
CA GLY A 449 -38.86 12.16 19.40
C GLY A 449 -38.02 11.34 18.42
N THR A 450 -37.35 11.97 17.45
CA THR A 450 -36.47 11.25 16.50
C THR A 450 -35.22 10.68 17.19
N LEU A 451 -34.60 11.41 18.12
CA LEU A 451 -33.52 10.88 18.96
C LEU A 451 -33.95 9.68 19.80
N MET A 452 -35.14 9.74 20.40
CA MET A 452 -35.67 8.66 21.24
C MET A 452 -36.02 7.41 20.42
N ALA A 453 -36.58 7.59 19.21
CA ALA A 453 -36.79 6.50 18.26
C ALA A 453 -35.47 5.86 17.79
N TRP A 454 -34.44 6.66 17.52
CA TRP A 454 -33.10 6.18 17.13
C TRP A 454 -32.37 5.44 18.27
N TRP A 455 -32.57 5.88 19.52
CA TRP A 455 -32.05 5.16 20.69
C TRP A 455 -32.76 3.82 20.95
N TRP A 456 -34.04 3.72 20.61
CA TRP A 456 -34.79 2.46 20.68
C TRP A 456 -34.51 1.52 19.52
N SER A 457 -34.30 2.00 18.29
CA SER A 457 -33.92 1.12 17.17
C SER A 457 -32.56 0.43 17.42
N ARG A 458 -31.61 1.14 18.04
CA ARG A 458 -30.32 0.58 18.48
C ARG A 458 -30.41 -0.46 19.61
N LYS A 459 -31.58 -0.65 20.25
CA LYS A 459 -31.81 -1.69 21.27
C LYS A 459 -32.49 -2.96 20.74
N GLY A 460 -32.71 -3.05 19.42
CA GLY A 460 -33.34 -4.22 18.78
C GLY A 460 -32.42 -5.43 18.56
N ALA A 461 -31.09 -5.28 18.64
CA ALA A 461 -30.14 -6.35 18.35
C ALA A 461 -30.05 -7.38 19.50
N LYS A 462 -30.83 -8.47 19.39
CA LYS A 462 -30.73 -9.65 20.27
C LYS A 462 -29.79 -10.69 19.67
N ASN A 463 -28.86 -11.21 20.47
CA ASN A 463 -28.01 -12.33 20.07
C ASN A 463 -28.83 -13.63 19.93
N ALA A 464 -28.63 -14.33 18.81
CA ALA A 464 -29.09 -15.70 18.54
C ALA A 464 -28.04 -16.42 17.66
N PRO A 465 -28.04 -17.77 17.57
CA PRO A 465 -26.81 -18.54 17.31
C PRO A 465 -26.47 -18.76 15.82
N ALA A 466 -25.25 -19.24 15.59
CA ALA A 466 -24.66 -19.42 14.26
C ALA A 466 -24.88 -20.83 13.64
N PHE A 467 -24.57 -20.93 12.34
CA PHE A 467 -24.41 -22.14 11.51
C PHE A 467 -25.66 -22.92 11.06
N THR A 468 -26.38 -22.33 10.08
CA THR A 468 -26.73 -23.06 8.83
C THR A 468 -27.09 -22.17 7.61
N GLN A 469 -27.33 -20.87 7.77
CA GLN A 469 -27.97 -19.98 6.77
C GLN A 469 -27.22 -19.64 5.46
N HIS A 470 -26.02 -20.18 5.18
CA HIS A 470 -25.13 -19.59 4.17
C HIS A 470 -25.67 -19.59 2.71
N ASN A 471 -26.58 -20.50 2.37
CA ASN A 471 -27.27 -20.48 1.08
C ASN A 471 -28.50 -19.55 1.10
N ASP A 472 -29.38 -19.70 2.09
CA ASP A 472 -30.63 -18.94 2.21
C ASP A 472 -30.39 -17.41 2.22
N ASP A 473 -29.31 -16.97 2.86
CA ASP A 473 -28.90 -15.55 2.90
C ASP A 473 -28.37 -15.03 1.54
N GLU A 474 -27.87 -15.89 0.63
CA GLU A 474 -27.45 -15.50 -0.73
C GLU A 474 -28.65 -15.37 -1.67
N ASP A 475 -29.57 -16.34 -1.61
CA ASP A 475 -30.81 -16.38 -2.38
C ASP A 475 -31.69 -15.15 -2.12
N VAL A 476 -31.91 -14.78 -0.85
CA VAL A 476 -32.67 -13.57 -0.48
C VAL A 476 -31.94 -12.29 -0.93
N ALA A 477 -30.62 -12.22 -0.77
CA ALA A 477 -29.83 -11.07 -1.23
C ALA A 477 -29.89 -10.90 -2.76
N PHE A 478 -29.91 -12.00 -3.52
CA PHE A 478 -30.03 -11.98 -4.97
C PHE A 478 -31.42 -11.53 -5.44
N GLU A 479 -32.50 -12.02 -4.86
CA GLU A 479 -33.86 -11.58 -5.23
C GLU A 479 -34.10 -10.10 -4.93
N HIS A 480 -33.55 -9.59 -3.82
CA HIS A 480 -33.55 -8.15 -3.51
C HIS A 480 -32.75 -7.35 -4.55
N LEU A 481 -31.54 -7.81 -4.93
CA LEU A 481 -30.73 -7.19 -5.98
C LEU A 481 -31.46 -7.18 -7.33
N ILE A 482 -32.02 -8.30 -7.77
CA ILE A 482 -32.75 -8.41 -9.05
C ILE A 482 -34.01 -7.52 -9.05
N THR A 483 -34.68 -7.38 -7.91
CA THR A 483 -35.83 -6.46 -7.76
C THR A 483 -35.39 -5.00 -7.84
N ALA A 484 -34.27 -4.62 -7.22
CA ALA A 484 -33.69 -3.28 -7.32
C ALA A 484 -33.21 -2.95 -8.74
N VAL A 485 -32.55 -3.91 -9.41
CA VAL A 485 -32.13 -3.81 -10.82
C VAL A 485 -33.34 -3.62 -11.74
N ARG A 486 -34.41 -4.43 -11.60
CA ARG A 486 -35.60 -4.35 -12.45
C ARG A 486 -36.42 -3.08 -12.23
N SER A 487 -36.38 -2.49 -11.04
CA SER A 487 -37.02 -1.19 -10.73
C SER A 487 -36.13 0.03 -11.02
N GLY A 488 -34.82 -0.16 -11.22
CA GLY A 488 -33.86 0.93 -11.41
C GLY A 488 -33.63 1.74 -10.14
N SER A 489 -33.59 1.07 -8.98
CA SER A 489 -33.43 1.68 -7.67
C SER A 489 -32.01 2.18 -7.43
N ALA A 490 -31.88 3.33 -6.76
CA ALA A 490 -30.59 3.90 -6.32
C ALA A 490 -29.83 2.98 -5.33
N GLN A 491 -30.51 2.02 -4.68
CA GLN A 491 -29.90 1.03 -3.78
C GLN A 491 -29.18 -0.11 -4.53
N THR A 492 -29.32 -0.21 -5.86
CA THR A 492 -28.73 -1.29 -6.66
C THR A 492 -27.22 -1.48 -6.46
N PRO A 493 -26.37 -0.43 -6.39
CA PRO A 493 -24.93 -0.60 -6.18
C PRO A 493 -24.58 -1.19 -4.80
N GLU A 494 -25.33 -0.81 -3.75
CA GLU A 494 -25.15 -1.35 -2.39
C GLU A 494 -25.57 -2.82 -2.33
N LEU A 495 -26.74 -3.15 -2.90
CA LEU A 495 -27.25 -4.53 -2.98
C LEU A 495 -26.33 -5.42 -3.83
N LEU A 496 -25.68 -4.88 -4.86
CA LEU A 496 -24.71 -5.60 -5.69
C LEU A 496 -23.47 -6.00 -4.88
N VAL A 497 -22.94 -5.10 -4.06
CA VAL A 497 -21.83 -5.39 -3.12
C VAL A 497 -22.27 -6.36 -2.03
N ALA A 498 -23.48 -6.18 -1.47
CA ALA A 498 -24.03 -7.04 -0.43
C ALA A 498 -24.27 -8.49 -0.92
N TRP A 499 -24.70 -8.68 -2.17
CA TRP A 499 -24.79 -9.99 -2.79
C TRP A 499 -23.40 -10.55 -3.13
N ALA A 500 -22.51 -9.77 -3.78
CA ALA A 500 -21.20 -10.26 -4.22
C ALA A 500 -20.34 -10.83 -3.07
N ASN A 501 -20.33 -10.17 -1.91
CA ASN A 501 -19.63 -10.64 -0.71
C ASN A 501 -20.20 -11.95 -0.14
N ARG A 502 -21.50 -12.24 -0.35
CA ARG A 502 -22.11 -13.55 -0.02
C ARG A 502 -21.83 -14.58 -1.12
N HIS A 503 -21.82 -14.15 -2.37
CA HIS A 503 -21.55 -15.01 -3.52
C HIS A 503 -20.12 -15.55 -3.53
N ARG A 504 -19.13 -14.78 -3.04
CA ARG A 504 -17.71 -15.17 -2.92
C ARG A 504 -17.18 -15.01 -1.48
N PRO A 505 -17.38 -16.02 -0.60
CA PRO A 505 -16.77 -16.03 0.72
C PRO A 505 -15.24 -16.04 0.61
N GLY A 506 -14.58 -15.15 1.35
CA GLY A 506 -13.12 -14.94 1.28
C GLY A 506 -12.68 -13.82 0.35
N GLU A 507 -13.59 -13.24 -0.43
CA GLU A 507 -13.36 -12.00 -1.17
C GLU A 507 -14.11 -10.83 -0.50
N HIS A 508 -13.58 -9.60 -0.63
CA HIS A 508 -14.08 -8.43 0.11
C HIS A 508 -14.27 -7.22 -0.81
N PHE A 509 -15.46 -7.16 -1.42
CA PHE A 509 -15.88 -6.02 -2.26
C PHE A 509 -16.38 -4.88 -1.37
N ARG A 510 -15.91 -3.66 -1.63
CA ARG A 510 -16.31 -2.42 -0.92
C ARG A 510 -17.13 -1.49 -1.80
N SER A 511 -16.93 -1.55 -3.13
CA SER A 511 -17.67 -0.78 -4.12
C SER A 511 -18.25 -1.66 -5.23
N ALA A 512 -19.29 -1.18 -5.90
CA ALA A 512 -19.84 -1.85 -7.07
C ALA A 512 -18.84 -1.93 -8.24
N SER A 513 -17.88 -1.00 -8.32
CA SER A 513 -16.78 -1.04 -9.28
C SER A 513 -15.82 -2.19 -9.01
N ASP A 514 -15.61 -2.56 -7.74
CA ASP A 514 -14.78 -3.73 -7.37
C ASP A 514 -15.44 -5.03 -7.89
N VAL A 515 -16.76 -5.12 -7.77
CA VAL A 515 -17.57 -6.25 -8.25
C VAL A 515 -17.48 -6.37 -9.78
N VAL A 516 -17.66 -5.26 -10.50
CA VAL A 516 -17.50 -5.19 -11.96
C VAL A 516 -16.09 -5.61 -12.40
N HIS A 517 -15.06 -5.09 -11.72
CA HIS A 517 -13.65 -5.39 -12.02
C HIS A 517 -13.29 -6.86 -11.73
N HIS A 518 -13.86 -7.46 -10.68
CA HIS A 518 -13.66 -8.90 -10.39
C HIS A 518 -14.32 -9.80 -11.44
N PHE A 519 -15.60 -9.54 -11.78
CA PHE A 519 -16.33 -10.41 -12.71
C PHE A 519 -15.99 -10.17 -14.19
N GLN A 520 -15.29 -9.08 -14.51
CA GLN A 520 -14.79 -8.72 -15.84
C GLN A 520 -15.87 -8.76 -16.93
N ASP A 521 -17.05 -8.25 -16.60
CA ASP A 521 -18.21 -8.23 -17.50
C ASP A 521 -18.52 -6.81 -18.00
N GLU A 522 -18.18 -6.55 -19.27
CA GLU A 522 -18.41 -5.25 -19.93
C GLU A 522 -19.89 -4.85 -20.00
N THR A 523 -20.80 -5.83 -20.00
CA THR A 523 -22.25 -5.55 -19.98
C THR A 523 -22.66 -5.07 -18.59
N MET A 524 -22.17 -5.68 -17.51
CA MET A 524 -22.40 -5.17 -16.16
C MET A 524 -21.88 -3.75 -16.00
N ALA A 525 -20.66 -3.46 -16.49
CA ALA A 525 -20.07 -2.13 -16.45
C ALA A 525 -20.95 -1.09 -17.17
N THR A 526 -21.38 -1.42 -18.40
CA THR A 526 -22.19 -0.53 -19.25
C THR A 526 -23.55 -0.21 -18.63
N GLU A 527 -24.29 -1.23 -18.17
CA GLU A 527 -25.63 -1.03 -17.62
C GLU A 527 -25.62 -0.38 -16.22
N LEU A 528 -24.59 -0.65 -15.41
CA LEU A 528 -24.39 0.06 -14.13
C LEU A 528 -24.06 1.54 -14.38
N GLY A 529 -23.27 1.85 -15.42
CA GLY A 529 -22.99 3.21 -15.86
C GLY A 529 -24.26 3.97 -16.27
N LYS A 530 -25.16 3.34 -17.05
CA LYS A 530 -26.48 3.91 -17.38
C LYS A 530 -27.32 4.19 -16.13
N LEU A 531 -27.32 3.25 -15.17
CA LEU A 531 -28.08 3.42 -13.92
C LEU A 531 -27.55 4.60 -13.09
N GLN A 532 -26.23 4.79 -13.03
CA GLN A 532 -25.62 5.93 -12.37
C GLN A 532 -25.90 7.25 -13.11
N ALA A 533 -25.81 7.26 -14.45
CA ALA A 533 -26.15 8.43 -15.25
C ALA A 533 -27.58 8.92 -14.99
N ARG A 534 -28.56 8.00 -14.83
CA ARG A 534 -29.95 8.34 -14.48
C ARG A 534 -30.10 9.13 -13.17
N PHE A 535 -29.18 8.96 -12.21
CA PHE A 535 -29.21 9.65 -10.91
C PHE A 535 -28.27 10.87 -10.83
N PHE A 536 -27.22 10.93 -11.65
CA PHE A 536 -26.12 11.90 -11.49
C PHE A 536 -25.77 12.71 -12.76
N ALA A 537 -26.38 12.44 -13.91
CA ALA A 537 -26.19 13.27 -15.11
C ALA A 537 -27.02 14.57 -15.02
N PRO A 538 -26.49 15.71 -15.52
CA PRO A 538 -27.16 17.01 -15.43
C PRO A 538 -28.35 17.16 -16.39
N ASP A 539 -28.35 16.44 -17.52
CA ASP A 539 -29.52 16.31 -18.38
C ASP A 539 -30.39 15.15 -17.88
N HIS A 540 -31.52 15.47 -17.24
CA HIS A 540 -32.55 14.49 -16.88
C HIS A 540 -33.37 14.05 -18.10
N GLY A 541 -32.70 13.41 -19.06
CA GLY A 541 -33.36 12.63 -20.10
C GLY A 541 -34.19 11.52 -19.45
N ASN A 542 -35.51 11.55 -19.62
CA ASN A 542 -36.42 10.54 -19.10
C ASN A 542 -36.37 9.28 -19.98
N GLU A 543 -35.21 8.64 -20.05
CA GLU A 543 -35.05 7.32 -20.67
C GLU A 543 -35.72 6.26 -19.77
N ASP A 544 -36.62 5.48 -20.37
CA ASP A 544 -37.28 4.38 -19.69
C ASP A 544 -36.25 3.29 -19.34
N TRP A 545 -35.95 3.16 -18.05
CA TRP A 545 -34.93 2.23 -17.54
C TRP A 545 -35.29 0.77 -17.84
N ASP A 546 -34.46 0.12 -18.65
CA ASP A 546 -34.53 -1.32 -18.91
C ASP A 546 -33.51 -2.10 -18.06
N GLY A 547 -33.92 -2.56 -16.88
CA GLY A 547 -33.08 -3.41 -16.03
C GLY A 547 -32.86 -4.85 -16.54
N ARG A 548 -33.47 -5.27 -17.66
CA ARG A 548 -33.40 -6.66 -18.16
C ARG A 548 -31.99 -7.12 -18.57
N PRO A 549 -31.12 -6.31 -19.20
CA PRO A 549 -29.77 -6.74 -19.55
C PRO A 549 -28.90 -6.98 -18.29
N LEU A 550 -28.88 -6.03 -17.35
CA LEU A 550 -28.14 -6.15 -16.09
C LEU A 550 -28.60 -7.36 -15.26
N ALA A 551 -29.92 -7.59 -15.17
CA ALA A 551 -30.47 -8.77 -14.48
C ALA A 551 -29.98 -10.09 -15.12
N ARG A 552 -29.97 -10.18 -16.46
CA ARG A 552 -29.48 -11.39 -17.18
C ARG A 552 -28.00 -11.66 -16.92
N THR A 553 -27.16 -10.62 -16.88
CA THR A 553 -25.74 -10.75 -16.57
C THR A 553 -25.53 -11.27 -15.14
N LEU A 554 -26.27 -10.75 -14.16
CA LEU A 554 -26.21 -11.22 -12.77
C LEU A 554 -26.71 -12.67 -12.63
N GLU A 555 -27.82 -13.03 -13.30
CA GLU A 555 -28.32 -14.41 -13.37
C GLU A 555 -27.30 -15.38 -14.01
N ALA A 556 -26.55 -14.93 -15.04
CA ALA A 556 -25.52 -15.73 -15.68
C ALA A 556 -24.30 -15.95 -14.78
N ILE A 557 -23.86 -14.92 -14.05
CA ILE A 557 -22.75 -15.01 -13.09
C ILE A 557 -23.13 -15.96 -11.94
N ARG A 558 -24.33 -15.81 -11.36
CA ARG A 558 -24.81 -16.69 -10.28
C ARG A 558 -24.82 -18.17 -10.69
N LYS A 559 -25.26 -18.47 -11.91
CA LYS A 559 -25.25 -19.83 -12.49
C LYS A 559 -23.84 -20.39 -12.70
N ARG A 560 -22.84 -19.57 -13.08
CA ARG A 560 -21.44 -20.03 -13.24
C ARG A 560 -20.85 -20.62 -11.95
N LYS A 561 -21.26 -20.15 -10.75
CA LYS A 561 -20.86 -20.76 -9.46
C LYS A 561 -21.48 -22.15 -9.28
N GLN A 562 -22.78 -22.31 -9.54
CA GLN A 562 -23.50 -23.58 -9.38
C GLN A 562 -22.93 -24.68 -10.29
N THR A 563 -22.61 -24.38 -11.56
CA THR A 563 -21.98 -25.36 -12.46
C THR A 563 -20.60 -25.81 -11.96
N ARG A 564 -19.81 -24.91 -11.35
CA ARG A 564 -18.48 -25.26 -10.84
C ARG A 564 -18.55 -26.08 -9.55
N ALA A 565 -19.44 -25.73 -8.63
CA ALA A 565 -19.68 -26.49 -7.39
C ALA A 565 -20.16 -27.93 -7.64
N ASN A 566 -20.95 -28.16 -8.70
CA ASN A 566 -21.35 -29.50 -9.12
C ASN A 566 -20.25 -30.26 -9.91
N ALA A 567 -19.16 -29.60 -10.34
CA ALA A 567 -18.05 -30.23 -11.06
C ALA A 567 -16.92 -30.70 -10.11
N ASP A 568 -16.77 -30.08 -8.94
CA ASP A 568 -15.80 -30.47 -7.90
C ASP A 568 -16.26 -31.68 -7.06
N LEU A 569 -17.44 -32.26 -7.34
CA LEU A 569 -17.94 -33.48 -6.70
C LEU A 569 -17.96 -34.64 -7.71
N PRO A 570 -17.12 -35.68 -7.56
CA PRO A 570 -17.17 -36.85 -8.43
C PRO A 570 -18.47 -37.65 -8.21
N PRO A 571 -19.05 -38.27 -9.26
CA PRO A 571 -20.27 -39.07 -9.11
C PRO A 571 -19.99 -40.31 -8.25
N LEU A 572 -20.86 -40.55 -7.27
CA LEU A 572 -20.73 -41.66 -6.30
C LEU A 572 -20.90 -43.07 -6.90
N TYR A 573 -21.25 -43.17 -8.18
CA TYR A 573 -21.27 -44.42 -8.95
C TYR A 573 -20.72 -44.16 -10.36
N PRO A 574 -19.90 -45.06 -10.93
CA PRO A 574 -19.53 -45.02 -12.33
C PRO A 574 -20.71 -45.48 -13.22
N GLU A 575 -20.93 -44.82 -14.35
CA GLU A 575 -21.88 -45.30 -15.37
C GLU A 575 -21.31 -46.56 -16.05
N GLY A 576 -21.92 -47.73 -15.81
CA GLY A 576 -21.43 -48.99 -16.37
C GLY A 576 -22.05 -50.29 -15.84
N LEU A 577 -23.29 -50.27 -15.33
CA LEU A 577 -23.99 -51.49 -14.88
C LEU A 577 -25.47 -51.52 -15.32
N SER A 578 -25.68 -51.76 -16.62
CA SER A 578 -26.95 -52.21 -17.22
C SER A 578 -26.68 -52.95 -18.53
#